data_AF-A0A5A7RYR3-F1
#
_entry.id   AF-A0A5A7RYR3-F1
#
_cell.length_a   1.000
_cell.length_b   1.000
_cell.length_c   1.000
_cell.angle_alpha   90.00
_cell.angle_beta   90.00
_cell.angle_gamma   90.00
#
_symmetry.space_group_name_H-M   'P 1'
#
loop_
_entity.id
_entity.type
_entity.pdbx_description
1 polymer ?
#
loop_
_entity_poly.entity_id
_entity_poly.type
_entity_poly.pdbx_seq_one_letter_code
_entity_poly.pdbx_strand_id
1 'polypeptide(L)' 'MYKMEYIKIEKLWGRKDIEIYFNPDINIFIGKNGSGKTTLTN' A
#
# COMPACT_ATOMS: atom_id res chain seq x y z
N MET A 1 -13.55 -16.26 4.97
CA MET A 1 -12.17 -15.79 4.72
C MET A 1 -12.23 -14.31 4.45
N TYR A 2 -11.43 -13.49 5.13
CA TYR A 2 -11.45 -12.03 4.92
C TYR A 2 -10.44 -11.65 3.83
N LYS A 3 -10.85 -10.75 2.92
CA LYS A 3 -9.99 -10.16 1.88
C LYS A 3 -10.00 -8.65 2.05
N MET A 4 -8.84 -8.01 1.88
CA MET A 4 -8.77 -6.55 1.81
C MET A 4 -9.10 -6.10 0.39
N GLU A 5 -10.07 -5.22 0.25
CA GLU A 5 -10.49 -4.65 -1.05
C GLU A 5 -9.90 -3.24 -1.26
N TYR A 6 -9.69 -2.51 -0.17
CA TYR A 6 -9.26 -1.12 -0.21
C TYR A 6 -8.49 -0.71 1.04
N ILE A 7 -7.51 0.17 0.88
CA ILE A 7 -6.88 0.91 1.97
C ILE A 7 -6.64 2.37 1.58
N LYS A 8 -6.88 3.25 2.53
CA LYS A 8 -6.47 4.66 2.48
C LYS A 8 -5.57 4.96 3.67
N ILE A 9 -4.41 5.52 3.39
CA ILE A 9 -3.47 5.99 4.40
C ILE A 9 -3.24 7.47 4.15
N GLU A 10 -3.55 8.29 5.14
CA GLU A 10 -3.30 9.74 5.08
C GLU A 10 -2.06 10.07 5.90
N LYS A 11 -1.24 10.98 5.37
CA LYS A 11 -0.02 11.49 6.00
C LYS A 11 0.90 10.36 6.45
N LEU A 12 1.13 9.36 5.60
CA LEU A 12 2.14 8.33 5.84
C LEU A 12 3.49 9.03 6.09
N TRP A 13 4.00 8.89 7.32
CA TRP A 13 5.22 9.55 7.80
C TRP A 13 5.16 11.08 7.68
N GLY A 14 3.96 11.66 7.77
CA GLY A 14 3.71 13.09 7.62
C GLY A 14 3.88 13.62 6.20
N ARG A 15 4.07 12.77 5.18
CA ARG A 15 4.56 13.20 3.86
C ARG A 15 3.72 12.76 2.68
N LYS A 16 2.99 11.64 2.78
CA LYS A 16 2.36 11.05 1.61
C LYS A 16 1.01 10.43 1.92
N ASP A 17 0.04 10.72 1.06
CA ASP A 17 -1.24 10.02 1.05
C ASP A 17 -1.15 8.84 0.07
N ILE A 18 -1.72 7.71 0.46
CA ILE A 18 -1.75 6.48 -0.34
C ILE A 18 -3.19 5.98 -0.39
N GLU A 19 -3.62 5.63 -1.59
CA GLU A 19 -4.91 5.00 -1.85
C GLU A 19 -4.68 3.79 -2.76
N ILE A 20 -5.13 2.62 -2.31
CA ILE A 20 -4.92 1.36 -3.04
C ILE A 20 -6.22 0.56 -3.03
N TYR A 21 -6.61 0.13 -4.22
CA TYR A 21 -7.63 -0.90 -4.42
C TYR A 21 -6.90 -2.22 -4.72
N PHE A 22 -7.20 -3.25 -3.94
CA PHE A 22 -6.50 -4.52 -4.06
C PHE A 22 -7.18 -5.40 -5.11
N ASN A 23 -6.36 -6.04 -5.93
CA ASN A 23 -6.78 -7.16 -6.74
C ASN A 23 -7.04 -8.39 -5.83
N PRO A 24 -8.12 -9.16 -6.06
CA PRO A 24 -8.49 -10.30 -5.20
C PRO A 24 -7.52 -11.49 -5.27
N ASP A 25 -6.61 -11.50 -6.26
CA ASP A 25 -5.66 -12.58 -6.51
C ASP A 25 -4.22 -12.15 -6.21
N ILE A 26 -3.66 -11.19 -6.96
CA ILE A 26 -2.25 -10.80 -6.84
C ILE A 26 -2.09 -9.27 -6.92
N ASN A 27 -1.32 -8.72 -5.98
CA ASN A 27 -0.91 -7.31 -5.97
C ASN A 27 0.61 -7.21 -5.98
N ILE A 28 1.18 -6.47 -6.93
CA ILE A 28 2.63 -6.33 -7.07
C ILE A 28 3.03 -4.88 -6.76
N PHE A 29 3.84 -4.68 -5.73
CA PHE A 29 4.39 -3.37 -5.36
C PHE A 29 5.84 -3.24 -5.85
N ILE A 30 6.06 -2.42 -6.89
CA ILE A 30 7.39 -2.15 -7.46
C ILE A 30 7.81 -0.69 -7.31
N GLY A 31 9.12 -0.44 -7.27
CA GLY A 31 9.69 0.91 -7.15
C GLY A 31 11.12 0.89 -6.62
N LYS A 32 11.81 2.04 -6.65
CA LYS A 32 13.18 2.19 -6.15
C LYS A 32 13.31 1.80 -4.67
N ASN A 33 14.50 1.41 -4.23
CA ASN A 33 14.75 1.18 -2.80
C ASN A 33 14.49 2.45 -2.00
N GLY A 34 13.92 2.30 -0.80
CA GLY A 34 13.48 3.44 0.02
C GLY A 34 12.15 4.10 -0.40
N SER A 35 11.45 3.59 -1.42
CA SER A 35 10.18 4.17 -1.88
C SER A 35 8.95 3.89 -0.99
N GLY A 36 9.15 3.26 0.18
CA GLY A 36 8.06 2.96 1.13
C GLY A 36 7.30 1.66 0.86
N LYS A 37 7.80 0.75 0.01
CA LYS A 37 7.15 -0.56 -0.25
C LYS A 37 6.95 -1.37 1.04
N THR A 38 8.02 -1.57 1.81
CA THR A 38 7.96 -2.31 3.08
C THR A 38 7.10 -1.59 4.11
N THR A 39 7.15 -0.25 4.14
CA THR A 39 6.30 0.58 5.00
C THR A 39 4.82 0.41 4.69
N LEU A 40 4.46 0.19 3.43
CA LEU A 40 3.09 -0.05 3.03
C LEU A 40 2.58 -1.44 3.42
N THR A 41 3.45 -2.45 3.42
CA THR A 41 3.08 -3.86 3.66
C THR A 41 3.20 -4.31 5.11
N ASN A 42 3.80 -3.51 5.98
CA ASN A 42 3.99 -3.79 7.40
C ASN A 42 2.95 -3.04 8.24
#